data_AF-A0A5C7LWR5-F1
#
_entry.id   AF-A0A5C7LWR5-F1
#
_cell.length_a   1.000
_cell.length_b   1.000
_cell.length_c   1.000
_cell.angle_alpha   90.00
_cell.angle_beta   90.00
_cell.angle_gamma   90.00
#
_symmetry.space_group_name_H-M   'P 1'
#
loop_
_entity.id
_entity.type
_entity.pdbx_description
1 polymer ?
#
loop_
_entity_poly.entity_id
_entity_poly.type
_entity_poly.pdbx_seq_one_letter_code
_entity_poly.pdbx_strand_id
1 'polypeptide(L)'
;MDMFAFSLKNRKRCESPQGFNHLLNDWSLSDWFTACMGELGEAANIAKKLNRIRDGIPGNTETETELRIKLRDELADMYIYFDLLCQSEGIDIEDAIIDKFNRTSAKIGYVD
;
A
#
# COMPACT_ATOMS: atom_id res chain seq x y z
N MET A 1 1.94 17.06 -4.52
CA MET A 1 1.73 16.68 -3.10
C MET A 1 2.86 15.73 -2.79
N ASP A 2 3.68 16.06 -1.80
CA ASP A 2 4.73 15.15 -1.30
C ASP A 2 4.10 14.07 -0.40
N MET A 3 4.93 13.14 0.09
CA MET A 3 4.48 11.98 0.87
C MET A 3 3.95 12.41 2.24
N PHE A 4 4.62 13.33 2.91
CA PHE A 4 4.12 13.95 4.13
C PHE A 4 2.72 14.58 3.97
N ALA A 5 2.52 15.44 2.97
CA ALA A 5 1.22 16.06 2.73
C ALA A 5 0.14 15.05 2.31
N PHE A 6 0.52 13.98 1.61
CA PHE A 6 -0.37 12.86 1.35
C PHE A 6 -0.80 12.17 2.65
N SER A 7 0.15 11.81 3.53
CA SER A 7 -0.09 11.08 4.78
C SER A 7 -1.07 11.85 5.69
N LEU A 8 -0.85 13.17 5.84
CA LEU A 8 -1.77 14.06 6.57
C LEU A 8 -3.17 14.07 5.96
N LYS A 9 -3.28 14.15 4.63
CA LYS A 9 -4.57 14.17 3.93
C LYS A 9 -5.27 12.82 4.03
N ASN A 10 -4.53 11.72 4.01
CA ASN A 10 -5.05 10.37 4.10
C ASN A 10 -5.68 10.12 5.47
N ARG A 11 -4.96 10.44 6.56
CA ARG A 11 -5.51 10.38 7.92
C ARG A 11 -6.72 11.29 8.08
N LYS A 12 -6.64 12.53 7.59
CA LYS A 12 -7.78 13.46 7.64
C LYS A 12 -9.03 12.88 6.95
N ARG A 13 -8.86 12.16 5.83
CA ARG A 13 -9.97 11.48 5.15
C ARG A 13 -10.48 10.27 5.95
N CYS A 14 -9.59 9.51 6.59
CA CYS A 14 -9.96 8.39 7.46
C CYS A 14 -10.84 8.86 8.63
N GLU A 15 -10.37 9.86 9.38
CA GLU A 15 -11.02 10.33 10.61
C GLU A 15 -12.20 11.30 10.37
N SER A 16 -12.33 11.87 9.17
CA SER A 16 -13.40 12.84 8.87
C SER A 16 -14.78 12.18 8.83
N PRO A 17 -15.82 12.81 9.44
CA PRO A 17 -17.21 12.38 9.28
C PRO A 17 -17.74 12.45 7.84
N GLN A 18 -17.07 13.19 6.95
CA GLN A 18 -17.38 13.27 5.52
C GLN A 18 -16.52 12.30 4.68
N GLY A 19 -15.59 11.59 5.32
CA GLY A 19 -14.78 10.53 4.73
C GLY A 19 -15.20 9.17 5.25
N PHE A 20 -14.27 8.44 5.87
CA PHE A 20 -14.55 7.10 6.42
C PHE A 20 -15.08 7.12 7.85
N ASN A 21 -15.07 8.27 8.53
CA ASN A 21 -15.55 8.46 9.89
C ASN A 21 -15.00 7.42 10.88
N HIS A 22 -13.70 7.16 10.79
CA HIS A 22 -13.02 6.11 11.54
C HIS A 22 -11.73 6.64 12.16
N LEU A 23 -11.60 6.58 13.48
CA LEU A 23 -10.38 7.02 14.16
C LEU A 23 -9.29 5.96 14.02
N LEU A 24 -8.02 6.37 14.09
CA LEU A 24 -6.91 5.41 14.00
C LEU A 24 -6.93 4.36 15.12
N ASN A 25 -7.40 4.75 16.31
CA ASN A 25 -7.48 3.91 17.49
C ASN A 25 -8.77 3.08 17.58
N ASP A 26 -9.69 3.20 16.62
CA ASP A 26 -10.86 2.33 16.52
C ASP A 26 -10.49 0.93 16.00
N TRP A 27 -9.35 0.80 15.31
CA TRP A 27 -8.78 -0.48 14.86
C TRP A 27 -7.55 -0.85 15.68
N SER A 28 -7.42 -2.15 15.97
CA SER A 28 -6.21 -2.69 16.55
C SER A 28 -5.09 -2.74 15.50
N LEU A 29 -3.84 -2.89 15.96
CA LEU A 29 -2.70 -3.16 15.08
C LEU A 29 -2.97 -4.34 14.13
N SER A 30 -3.64 -5.39 14.63
CA SER A 30 -3.98 -6.56 13.81
C SER A 30 -5.01 -6.25 12.72
N ASP A 31 -5.96 -5.35 12.97
CA ASP A 31 -6.97 -4.96 11.99
C ASP A 31 -6.33 -4.16 10.85
N TRP A 32 -5.45 -3.22 11.18
CA TRP A 32 -4.65 -2.48 10.19
C TRP A 32 -3.79 -3.40 9.33
N PHE A 33 -3.09 -4.36 9.95
CA PHE A 33 -2.32 -5.36 9.21
C PHE A 33 -3.21 -6.20 8.28
N THR A 34 -4.38 -6.61 8.78
CA THR A 34 -5.32 -7.42 8.00
C THR A 34 -5.84 -6.65 6.78
N ALA A 35 -6.16 -5.37 6.93
CA ALA A 35 -6.57 -4.51 5.81
C ALA A 35 -5.45 -4.37 4.77
N CYS A 36 -4.23 -4.05 5.20
CA CYS A 36 -3.06 -3.98 4.31
C CYS A 36 -2.86 -5.29 3.53
N MET A 37 -3.00 -6.42 4.23
CA MET A 37 -2.83 -7.73 3.63
C MET A 37 -3.98 -8.13 2.71
N GLY A 38 -5.18 -7.61 2.96
CA GLY A 38 -6.32 -7.73 2.07
C GLY A 38 -5.98 -7.18 0.68
N GLU A 39 -5.61 -5.89 0.62
CA GLU A 39 -5.28 -5.22 -0.65
C GLU A 39 -4.07 -5.85 -1.34
N LEU A 40 -3.03 -6.23 -0.58
CA LEU A 40 -1.88 -6.93 -1.14
C LEU A 40 -2.26 -8.33 -1.68
N GLY A 41 -3.23 -8.99 -1.05
CA GLY A 41 -3.80 -10.25 -1.52
C GLY A 41 -4.57 -10.09 -2.84
N GLU A 42 -5.32 -9.00 -2.99
CA GLU A 42 -5.99 -8.63 -4.24
C GLU A 42 -4.97 -8.37 -5.36
N ALA A 43 -3.92 -7.60 -5.08
CA ALA A 43 -2.80 -7.40 -5.99
C ALA A 43 -2.13 -8.73 -6.41
N ALA A 44 -1.89 -9.63 -5.46
CA ALA A 44 -1.33 -10.95 -5.73
C ALA A 44 -2.24 -11.81 -6.62
N ASN A 45 -3.56 -11.73 -6.42
CA ASN A 45 -4.53 -12.41 -7.28
C ASN A 45 -4.49 -11.87 -8.72
N ILE A 46 -4.31 -10.57 -8.92
CA ILE A 46 -4.15 -9.95 -10.24
C ILE A 46 -2.83 -10.38 -10.89
N ALA A 47 -1.72 -10.39 -10.14
CA ALA A 47 -0.43 -10.88 -10.64
C ALA A 47 -0.53 -12.34 -11.12
N LYS A 48 -1.26 -13.19 -10.38
CA LYS A 48 -1.58 -14.56 -10.83
C LYS A 48 -2.38 -14.57 -12.14
N LYS A 49 -3.35 -13.68 -12.33
CA LYS A 49 -4.09 -13.57 -13.61
C LYS A 49 -3.17 -13.12 -14.76
N LEU A 50 -2.24 -12.19 -14.53
CA LEU A 50 -1.24 -11.80 -15.52
C LEU A 50 -0.34 -12.98 -15.93
N ASN A 51 0.06 -13.83 -14.97
CA ASN A 51 0.81 -15.06 -15.28
C ASN A 51 0.01 -16.00 -16.19
N ARG A 52 -1.31 -16.11 -16.02
CA ARG A 52 -2.14 -16.92 -16.93
C ARG A 52 -2.08 -16.42 -18.37
N ILE A 53 -2.07 -15.10 -18.59
CA ILE A 53 -1.92 -14.51 -19.94
C ILE A 53 -0.55 -14.87 -20.51
N ARG A 54 0.52 -14.65 -19.74
CA ARG A 54 1.90 -15.00 -20.13
C ARG A 54 2.01 -16.48 -20.53
N ASP A 55 1.37 -17.37 -19.77
CA ASP A 55 1.48 -18.82 -19.93
C ASP A 55 0.42 -19.39 -20.90
N GLY A 56 -0.45 -18.58 -21.48
CA GLY A 56 -1.51 -19.03 -22.38
C GLY A 56 -2.62 -19.84 -21.70
N ILE A 57 -2.78 -19.72 -20.38
CA ILE A 57 -3.79 -20.43 -19.60
C ILE A 57 -5.14 -19.69 -19.73
N PRO A 58 -6.20 -20.35 -20.24
CA PRO A 58 -7.52 -19.72 -20.37
C PRO A 58 -8.20 -19.50 -19.02
N GLY A 59 -9.21 -18.63 -18.98
CA GLY A 59 -10.07 -18.41 -17.82
C GLY A 59 -9.98 -17.03 -17.15
N ASN A 60 -9.24 -16.09 -17.73
CA ASN A 60 -9.38 -14.68 -17.38
C ASN A 60 -10.57 -14.08 -18.13
N THR A 61 -11.31 -13.21 -17.47
CA THR A 61 -12.37 -12.40 -18.10
C THR A 61 -11.85 -11.03 -18.51
N GLU A 62 -10.82 -10.53 -17.85
CA GLU A 62 -10.18 -9.25 -18.15
C GLU A 62 -9.01 -9.39 -19.13
N THR A 63 -8.80 -8.34 -19.93
CA THR A 63 -7.62 -8.16 -20.78
C THR A 63 -6.36 -7.87 -19.96
N GLU A 64 -5.17 -8.02 -20.58
CA GLU A 64 -3.91 -7.68 -19.91
C GLU A 64 -3.89 -6.20 -19.46
N THR A 65 -4.33 -5.27 -20.31
CA THR A 65 -4.36 -3.84 -19.99
C THR A 65 -5.25 -3.55 -18.78
N GLU A 66 -6.45 -4.16 -18.71
CA GLU A 66 -7.33 -4.00 -17.56
C GLU A 66 -6.70 -4.56 -16.28
N LEU A 67 -6.04 -5.72 -16.35
CA LEU A 67 -5.33 -6.29 -15.20
C LEU A 67 -4.17 -5.41 -14.74
N ARG A 68 -3.43 -4.75 -15.65
CA ARG A 68 -2.35 -3.82 -15.29
C ARG A 68 -2.88 -2.58 -14.56
N ILE A 69 -4.04 -2.06 -14.99
CA ILE A 69 -4.71 -0.94 -14.32
C ILE A 69 -5.14 -1.38 -12.92
N LYS A 70 -5.83 -2.52 -12.80
CA LYS A 70 -6.25 -3.06 -11.49
C LYS A 70 -5.05 -3.28 -10.57
N LEU A 71 -3.96 -3.86 -11.06
CA LEU A 71 -2.76 -4.09 -10.24
C LEU A 71 -2.21 -2.77 -9.67
N ARG A 72 -2.18 -1.72 -10.48
CA ARG A 72 -1.73 -0.40 -10.04
C ARG A 72 -2.63 0.14 -8.92
N ASP A 73 -3.94 -0.04 -9.07
CA ASP A 73 -4.91 0.47 -8.11
C ASP A 73 -4.82 -0.31 -6.78
N GLU A 74 -4.74 -1.65 -6.80
CA GLU A 74 -4.57 -2.46 -5.56
C GLU A 74 -3.24 -2.19 -4.83
N LEU A 75 -2.16 -1.92 -5.57
CA LEU A 75 -0.89 -1.52 -4.96
C LEU A 75 -0.98 -0.14 -4.30
N ALA A 76 -1.80 0.76 -4.84
CA ALA A 76 -2.07 2.06 -4.23
C ALA A 76 -2.96 1.92 -2.99
N ASP A 77 -4.00 1.07 -3.03
CA ASP A 77 -4.87 0.80 -1.88
C ASP A 77 -4.11 0.16 -0.73
N MET A 78 -3.22 -0.79 -1.03
CA MET A 78 -2.27 -1.35 -0.05
C MET A 78 -1.44 -0.25 0.62
N TYR A 79 -0.87 0.67 -0.17
CA TYR A 79 -0.07 1.76 0.38
C TYR A 79 -0.91 2.72 1.24
N ILE A 80 -2.15 3.02 0.83
CA ILE A 80 -3.09 3.87 1.58
C ILE A 80 -3.34 3.29 2.98
N TYR A 81 -3.56 1.98 3.10
CA TYR A 81 -3.71 1.34 4.41
C TYR A 81 -2.39 1.23 5.17
N PHE A 82 -1.29 0.95 4.49
CA PHE A 82 0.02 0.85 5.12
C PHE A 82 0.46 2.18 5.76
N ASP A 83 0.15 3.30 5.11
CA ASP A 83 0.32 4.64 5.68
C ASP A 83 -0.53 4.82 6.96
N LEU A 84 -1.80 4.44 6.96
CA LEU A 84 -2.66 4.52 8.16
C LEU A 84 -2.18 3.59 9.29
N LEU A 85 -1.69 2.39 8.96
CA LEU A 85 -1.05 1.47 9.89
C LEU A 85 0.18 2.11 10.55
N CYS A 86 1.06 2.72 9.76
CA CYS A 86 2.23 3.41 10.32
C CYS A 86 1.79 4.54 11.26
N GLN A 87 0.79 5.33 10.84
CA GLN A 87 0.27 6.41 11.66
C GLN A 87 -0.42 5.92 12.95
N SER A 88 -1.07 4.75 12.96
CA SER A 88 -1.67 4.18 14.18
C SER A 88 -0.62 3.86 15.24
N GLU A 89 0.59 3.50 14.80
CA GLU A 89 1.74 3.21 15.66
C GLU A 89 2.65 4.43 15.91
N GLY A 90 2.26 5.62 15.45
CA GLY A 90 3.04 6.84 15.61
C GLY A 90 4.33 6.87 14.76
N ILE A 91 4.34 6.14 13.65
CA ILE A 91 5.48 6.04 12.73
C ILE A 91 5.29 7.02 11.57
N ASP A 92 6.24 7.92 11.38
CA ASP A 92 6.41 8.64 10.12
C ASP A 92 7.09 7.72 9.09
N ILE A 93 6.32 7.27 8.10
CA ILE A 93 6.81 6.28 7.14
C ILE A 93 7.81 6.87 6.14
N GLU A 94 7.72 8.16 5.81
CA GLU A 94 8.65 8.81 4.89
C GLU A 94 10.05 8.88 5.53
N ASP A 95 10.10 9.38 6.77
CA ASP A 95 11.34 9.43 7.56
C ASP A 95 11.93 8.03 7.78
N ALA A 96 11.09 7.04 8.12
CA ALA A 96 11.52 5.66 8.35
C ALA A 96 12.11 5.00 7.09
N ILE A 97 11.52 5.26 5.91
CA ILE A 97 12.03 4.77 4.62
C ILE A 97 13.39 5.39 4.32
N ILE A 98 13.53 6.72 4.44
CA ILE A 98 14.77 7.44 4.15
C ILE A 98 15.90 6.95 5.07
N ASP A 99 15.67 6.87 6.38
CA ASP A 99 16.65 6.34 7.34
C ASP A 99 17.06 4.90 6.98
N LYS A 100 16.08 4.02 6.74
CA LYS A 100 16.33 2.61 6.44
C LYS A 100 17.11 2.43 5.14
N PHE A 101 16.78 3.20 4.11
CA PHE A 101 17.49 3.22 2.84
C PHE A 101 18.95 3.63 3.06
N ASN A 102 19.19 4.79 3.67
CA ASN A 102 20.54 5.32 3.92
C ASN A 102 21.42 4.36 4.74
N ARG A 103 20.86 3.77 5.81
CA ARG A 103 21.57 2.77 6.62
C ARG A 103 21.91 1.50 5.83
N THR A 104 21.07 1.10 4.89
CA THR A 104 21.31 -0.09 4.06
C THR A 104 22.37 0.20 2.99
N SER A 105 22.31 1.37 2.35
CA SER A 105 23.32 1.84 1.39
C SER A 105 24.71 1.94 2.03
N ALA A 106 24.81 2.55 3.21
CA ALA A 106 26.08 2.66 3.93
C ALA A 106 26.68 1.28 4.29
N LYS A 107 25.85 0.30 4.67
CA LYS A 107 26.30 -1.06 5.01
C LYS A 107 26.97 -1.79 3.85
N ILE A 108 26.56 -1.50 2.61
CA ILE A 108 27.12 -2.13 1.41
C ILE A 108 28.16 -1.24 0.71
N GLY A 109 28.47 -0.07 1.29
CA GLY A 109 29.41 0.89 0.69
C GLY A 109 28.87 1.57 -0.58
N TYR A 110 27.54 1.62 -0.76
CA TYR A 110 26.93 2.33 -1.87
C TYR A 110 26.98 3.84 -1.62
N VAL A 111 27.55 4.57 -2.59
CA VAL A 111 27.66 6.03 -2.60
C VAL A 111 27.15 6.50 -3.96
N ASP A 112 26.16 7.40 -3.97
CA ASP A 112 25.66 8.10 -5.16
C ASP A 112 26.62 9.24 -5.59
#